data_AF-A0A9X5X809-F1
#
_entry.id   AF-A0A9X5X809-F1
#
_cell.length_a   1.000
_cell.length_b   1.000
_cell.length_c   1.000
_cell.angle_alpha   90.00
_cell.angle_beta   90.00
_cell.angle_gamma   90.00
#
_symmetry.space_group_name_H-M   'P 1'
#
loop_
_entity.id
_entity.type
_entity.pdbx_description
1 polymer ?
#
loop_
_entity_poly.entity_id
_entity_poly.type
_entity_poly.pdbx_seq_one_letter_code
_entity_poly.pdbx_strand_id
1 'polypeptide(L)'
;DAVMLVYEHSGGRTLDSLPDELITDDLLRDTWHQVQALQSRRIAHRRLAGDAILVDRSGMVILTDLRGGEIAAGDLLLRMDIAQLLTTLG
;
A
#
# COMPACT_ATOMS: atom_id res chain seq x y z
N ASP A 1 -29.83 4.34 -8.40
CA ASP A 1 -28.62 4.61 -9.18
C ASP A 1 -27.49 3.70 -8.76
N ALA A 2 -27.05 2.82 -9.67
CA ALA A 2 -25.90 1.97 -9.46
C ALA A 2 -24.72 2.55 -10.24
N VAL A 3 -23.62 2.85 -9.55
CA VAL A 3 -22.35 3.24 -10.17
C VAL A 3 -21.44 2.02 -10.15
N MET A 4 -21.00 1.56 -11.32
CA MET A 4 -19.98 0.52 -11.46
C MET A 4 -18.65 1.19 -11.81
N LEU A 5 -17.67 1.10 -10.91
CA LEU A 5 -16.28 1.46 -11.21
C LEU A 5 -15.60 0.22 -11.81
N VAL A 6 -15.31 0.28 -13.11
CA VAL A 6 -14.49 -0.73 -13.79
C VAL A 6 -13.03 -0.36 -13.53
N TYR A 7 -12.36 -1.09 -12.66
CA TYR A 7 -10.90 -1.08 -12.61
C TYR A 7 -10.40 -1.99 -13.72
N GLU A 8 -9.47 -1.51 -14.53
CA GLU A 8 -8.70 -2.37 -15.41
C GLU A 8 -8.07 -3.46 -14.53
N HIS A 9 -8.31 -4.74 -14.82
CA HIS A 9 -7.64 -5.84 -14.13
C HIS A 9 -6.20 -5.92 -14.66
N SER A 10 -5.43 -4.89 -14.32
CA SER A 10 -4.00 -4.80 -14.56
C SER A 10 -3.37 -5.80 -13.62
N GLY A 11 -3.28 -7.06 -14.07
CA GLY A 11 -2.71 -8.15 -13.30
C GLY A 11 -1.50 -7.71 -12.49
N GLY A 12 -1.51 -8.10 -11.22
CA GLY A 12 -0.51 -7.80 -10.21
C GLY A 12 -0.67 -8.82 -9.10
N ARG A 13 0.34 -8.93 -8.25
CA ARG A 13 0.35 -9.85 -7.10
C ARG A 13 0.39 -9.02 -5.84
N THR A 14 -0.38 -9.41 -4.84
CA THR A 14 -0.18 -8.86 -3.49
C THR A 14 1.21 -9.28 -3.01
N LEU A 15 1.79 -8.51 -2.09
CA LEU A 15 3.06 -8.85 -1.47
C LEU A 15 3.04 -10.25 -0.85
N ASP A 16 1.94 -10.62 -0.17
CA ASP A 16 1.73 -11.97 0.42
C ASP A 16 1.81 -13.11 -0.59
N SER A 17 1.53 -12.80 -1.86
CA SER A 17 1.56 -13.78 -2.94
C SER A 17 2.79 -13.64 -3.81
N LEU A 18 3.70 -12.67 -3.59
CA LEU A 18 4.85 -12.45 -4.44
C LEU A 18 5.95 -13.49 -4.12
N PRO A 19 6.67 -14.05 -5.12
CA PRO A 19 7.82 -14.90 -4.85
C PRO A 19 8.93 -14.09 -4.17
N ASP A 20 9.60 -14.69 -3.19
CA ASP A 20 10.63 -14.03 -2.38
C ASP A 20 11.73 -13.40 -3.23
N GLU A 21 12.09 -13.99 -4.38
CA GLU A 21 13.15 -13.46 -5.26
C GLU A 21 12.77 -12.12 -5.90
N LEU A 22 11.47 -11.80 -5.93
CA LEU A 22 10.97 -10.52 -6.43
C LEU A 22 10.79 -9.47 -5.31
N ILE A 23 10.94 -9.85 -4.03
CA ILE A 23 10.93 -8.93 -2.89
C ILE A 23 12.33 -8.33 -2.75
N THR A 24 12.63 -7.33 -3.56
CA THR A 24 13.93 -6.64 -3.59
C THR A 24 13.93 -5.40 -2.70
N ASP A 25 15.12 -4.93 -2.32
CA ASP A 25 15.28 -3.65 -1.60
C ASP A 25 14.64 -2.47 -2.34
N ASP A 26 14.64 -2.49 -3.67
CA ASP A 26 14.02 -1.44 -4.48
C ASP A 26 12.50 -1.46 -4.35
N LEU A 27 11.88 -2.65 -4.32
CA LEU A 27 10.45 -2.82 -4.08
C LEU A 27 10.05 -2.42 -2.66
N LEU A 28 10.86 -2.81 -1.66
CA LEU A 28 10.65 -2.38 -0.27
C LEU A 28 10.75 -0.86 -0.16
N ARG A 29 11.75 -0.24 -0.80
CA ARG A 29 11.92 1.22 -0.82
C ARG A 29 10.75 1.93 -1.52
N ASP A 30 10.27 1.41 -2.65
CA ASP A 30 9.10 1.99 -3.32
C ASP A 30 7.85 1.90 -2.44
N THR A 31 7.66 0.80 -1.71
CA THR A 31 6.56 0.67 -0.73
C THR A 31 6.61 1.78 0.33
N TRP A 32 7.80 2.09 0.86
CA TRP A 32 7.99 3.22 1.78
C TRP A 32 7.69 4.57 1.12
N HIS A 33 8.08 4.77 -0.14
CA HIS A 33 7.75 5.99 -0.90
C HIS A 33 6.25 6.15 -1.11
N GLN A 34 5.50 5.07 -1.38
CA GLN A 34 4.04 5.15 -1.52
C GLN A 34 3.37 5.55 -0.20
N VAL A 35 3.82 5.01 0.94
CA VAL A 35 3.32 5.44 2.26
C VAL A 35 3.67 6.91 2.52
N GLN A 36 4.90 7.33 2.23
CA GLN A 36 5.29 8.74 2.34
C GLN A 36 4.42 9.65 1.47
N ALA A 37 4.06 9.23 0.25
CA ALA A 37 3.20 9.98 -0.64
C ALA A 37 1.79 10.18 -0.08
N LEU A 38 1.22 9.19 0.62
CA LEU A 38 -0.03 9.34 1.36
C LEU A 38 0.12 10.30 2.55
N GLN A 39 1.16 10.12 3.37
CA GLN A 39 1.38 10.92 4.56
C GLN A 39 1.66 12.39 4.25
N SER A 40 2.32 12.69 3.13
CA SER A 40 2.55 14.07 2.65
C SER A 40 1.24 14.84 2.41
N ARG A 41 0.14 14.12 2.18
CA ARG A 41 -1.22 14.65 2.01
C ARG A 41 -2.09 14.47 3.24
N ARG A 42 -1.49 14.07 4.37
CA ARG A 42 -2.17 13.68 5.62
C ARG A 42 -3.23 12.61 5.41
N ILE A 43 -2.91 11.60 4.61
CA ILE A 43 -3.75 10.42 4.42
C ILE A 43 -3.11 9.27 5.20
N ALA A 44 -3.88 8.63 6.09
CA ALA A 44 -3.51 7.38 6.74
C ALA A 44 -4.20 6.20 6.04
N HIS A 45 -3.47 5.12 5.82
CA HIS A 45 -3.97 3.90 5.20
C HIS A 45 -4.71 3.00 6.19
N ARG A 46 -4.23 2.94 7.44
CA ARG A 46 -4.80 2.20 8.58
C ARG A 46 -4.79 0.68 8.48
N ARG A 47 -4.29 0.10 7.39
CA ARG A 47 -4.22 -1.36 7.16
C ARG A 47 -3.10 -1.76 6.21
N LEU A 48 -1.86 -1.36 6.51
CA LEU A 48 -0.69 -1.70 5.70
C LEU A 48 -0.20 -3.13 5.96
N ALA A 49 -0.98 -4.12 5.50
CA ALA A 49 -0.63 -5.54 5.46
C ALA A 49 -0.24 -5.97 4.03
N GLY A 50 0.33 -7.17 3.86
CA GLY A 50 0.85 -7.62 2.56
C GLY A 50 -0.21 -7.76 1.48
N ASP A 51 -1.47 -8.04 1.84
CA ASP A 51 -2.62 -8.05 0.93
C ASP A 51 -3.03 -6.65 0.42
N ALA A 52 -2.64 -5.58 1.12
CA ALA A 52 -2.89 -4.20 0.72
C ALA A 52 -1.80 -3.63 -0.20
N ILE A 53 -0.66 -4.32 -0.32
CA ILE A 53 0.48 -3.91 -1.16
C ILE A 53 0.41 -4.72 -2.45
N LEU A 54 -0.02 -4.09 -3.55
CA LEU A 54 -0.08 -4.70 -4.87
C LEU A 54 1.17 -4.34 -5.67
N VAL A 55 1.76 -5.33 -6.33
CA VAL A 55 2.88 -5.16 -7.24
C VAL A 55 2.39 -5.52 -8.64
N ASP A 56 2.39 -4.54 -9.54
CA ASP A 56 1.96 -4.78 -10.91
C ASP A 56 3.05 -5.50 -11.74
N ARG A 57 2.73 -5.86 -12.99
CA ARG A 57 3.68 -6.55 -13.88
C ARG A 57 4.93 -5.73 -14.23
N SER A 58 4.90 -4.41 -14.05
CA SER A 58 6.05 -3.53 -14.27
C SER A 58 6.95 -3.42 -13.04
N GLY A 59 6.52 -3.99 -11.90
CA GLY A 59 7.22 -3.89 -10.62
C GLY A 59 6.84 -2.64 -9.82
N MET A 60 5.79 -1.91 -10.22
CA MET A 60 5.33 -0.73 -9.49
C MET A 60 4.52 -1.14 -8.27
N VAL A 61 4.80 -0.52 -7.12
CA VAL A 61 4.01 -0.70 -5.90
C VAL A 61 2.79 0.21 -5.90
N ILE A 62 1.64 -0.37 -5.60
CA ILE A 62 0.36 0.30 -5.47
C ILE A 62 -0.24 -0.07 -4.11
N LEU A 63 -0.54 0.95 -3.29
CA LEU A 63 -1.27 0.75 -2.05
C LEU A 63 -2.77 0.69 -2.34
N THR A 64 -3.39 -0.41 -1.94
CA THR A 64 -4.80 -0.73 -2.21
C THR A 64 -5.62 -0.80 -0.92
N ASP A 65 -6.94 -0.90 -1.02
CA ASP A 65 -7.84 -0.88 0.15
C ASP A 65 -7.82 0.43 0.97
N LEU A 66 -7.58 1.56 0.30
CA LEU A 66 -7.71 2.91 0.86
C LEU A 66 -9.13 3.27 1.33
N ARG A 67 -10.13 2.40 1.12
CA ARG A 67 -11.53 2.64 1.54
C ARG A 67 -11.65 2.73 3.07
N GLY A 68 -10.79 2.02 3.81
CA GLY A 68 -10.69 2.10 5.27
C GLY A 68 -9.74 3.19 5.77
N GLY A 69 -9.10 3.94 4.87
CA GLY A 69 -8.16 4.99 5.19
C GLY A 69 -8.83 6.27 5.71
N GLU A 70 -8.02 7.20 6.20
CA GLU A 70 -8.46 8.47 6.77
C GLU A 70 -7.76 9.64 6.09
N ILE A 71 -8.54 10.65 5.70
CA ILE A 71 -8.04 11.92 5.17
C ILE A 71 -7.92 12.95 6.30
N ALA A 72 -6.99 13.89 6.16
CA ALA A 72 -6.64 14.83 7.23
C ALA A 72 -6.26 14.12 8.55
N ALA A 73 -5.70 12.91 8.44
CA ALA A 73 -5.36 12.05 9.56
C ALA A 73 -4.39 12.75 10.52
N GLY A 74 -4.60 12.57 11.83
CA GLY A 74 -3.72 13.05 12.88
C GLY A 74 -2.39 12.27 12.96
N ASP A 75 -1.39 12.81 13.66
CA ASP A 75 -0.04 12.24 13.70
C ASP A 75 0.01 10.82 14.29
N LEU A 76 -0.91 10.48 15.19
CA LEU A 76 -1.01 9.12 15.75
C LEU A 76 -1.31 8.09 14.65
N LEU A 77 -2.28 8.38 13.78
CA LEU A 77 -2.67 7.45 12.71
C LEU A 77 -1.57 7.34 11.66
N LEU A 78 -0.91 8.45 11.33
CA LEU A 78 0.25 8.43 10.42
C LEU A 78 1.39 7.58 11.01
N ARG A 79 1.63 7.61 12.33
CA ARG A 79 2.62 6.74 12.98
C ARG A 79 2.18 5.28 13.07
N MET A 80 0.88 5.02 13.20
CA MET A 80 0.34 3.66 13.16
C MET A 80 0.61 2.99 11.81
N ASP A 81 0.49 3.72 10.70
CA ASP A 81 0.86 3.21 9.37
C ASP A 81 2.33 2.77 9.31
N ILE A 82 3.24 3.54 9.92
CA ILE A 82 4.67 3.15 9.99
C ILE A 82 4.85 1.85 10.77
N ALA A 83 4.19 1.71 11.93
CA ALA A 83 4.27 0.50 12.75
C ALA A 83 3.70 -0.73 12.03
N GLN A 84 2.59 -0.56 11.29
CA GLN A 84 2.03 -1.60 10.45
C GLN A 84 3.01 -2.01 9.36
N LEU A 85 3.57 -1.05 8.61
CA LEU A 85 4.49 -1.37 7.53
C LEU A 85 5.77 -2.05 8.03
N LEU A 86 6.31 -1.62 9.18
CA LEU A 86 7.46 -2.29 9.80
C LEU A 86 7.18 -3.75 10.15
N THR A 87 5.96 -4.06 10.58
CA THR A 87 5.57 -5.44 10.93
C THR A 87 5.33 -6.28 9.68
N THR A 88 4.87 -5.66 8.60
CA THR A 88 4.60 -6.32 7.32
C THR A 88 5.86 -6.61 6.53
N LEU A 89 6.88 -5.76 6.60
CA LEU A 89 8.14 -5.92 5.86
C LEU A 89 9.30 -6.49 6.68
N GLY A 90 9.13 -6.64 7.99
CA GLY A 90 10.18 -7.04 8.95
C GLY A 90 10.22 -8.53 9.27
#